data_AF-A0AB94IAG9-F1
#
_entry.id   AF-A0AB94IAG9-F1
#
_cell.length_a   1.000
_cell.length_b   1.000
_cell.length_c   1.000
_cell.angle_alpha   90.00
_cell.angle_beta   90.00
_cell.angle_gamma   90.00
#
_symmetry.space_group_name_H-M   'P 1'
#
loop_
_entity.id
_entity.type
_entity.pdbx_description
1 polymer ?
#
loop_
_entity_poly.entity_id
_entity_poly.type
_entity_poly.pdbx_seq_one_letter_code
_entity_poly.pdbx_strand_id
1 'polypeptide(L)'
;MAAHGITSSLAGTHYGIKGNKIVKNKPVAGEAKGEIQQSGKAPETTINKATAEKGNKSSQFGEHAKNEQEIKAEKGTTDTTKPTVTAELEVNGHKFVDTNQTARPIDKANANESTLISEKIKSKEQKLMDKGKTDNLPLPNSNMSNAHAEIGAIHQAHKAGVAKGADLKITVKGKDVCNYCRSDIVSAAKAANAKSVTIHAVDEVTKLPKTYYWESGMKKLREVKKK
;
A
#
# COMPACT_ATOMS: atom_id res chain seq x y z
N MET A 1 -32.19 -17.02 40.85
CA MET A 1 -32.04 -15.79 41.67
C MET A 1 -30.54 -15.53 41.75
N ALA A 2 -29.99 -14.70 40.85
CA ALA A 2 -29.63 -13.28 41.10
C ALA A 2 -28.76 -13.14 42.37
N ALA A 3 -27.55 -12.56 42.39
CA ALA A 3 -26.95 -11.57 41.51
C ALA A 3 -25.40 -11.57 41.59
N HIS A 4 -24.80 -11.07 40.51
CA HIS A 4 -23.56 -10.29 40.33
C HIS A 4 -22.69 -10.03 41.58
N GLY A 5 -21.36 -10.22 41.56
CA GLY A 5 -20.41 -9.86 40.51
C GLY A 5 -19.68 -8.58 40.91
N ILE A 6 -18.74 -8.68 41.87
CA ILE A 6 -17.88 -7.57 42.31
C ILE A 6 -16.59 -7.62 41.48
N THR A 7 -16.48 -6.73 40.49
CA THR A 7 -15.21 -6.50 39.78
C THR A 7 -14.42 -5.44 40.51
N SER A 8 -13.28 -5.85 41.08
CA SER A 8 -12.28 -4.96 41.65
C SER A 8 -11.50 -4.26 40.54
N SER A 9 -11.42 -2.94 40.65
CA SER A 9 -10.66 -2.03 39.78
C SER A 9 -9.18 -2.09 40.15
N LEU A 10 -8.31 -2.51 39.22
CA LEU A 10 -6.90 -2.10 39.23
C LEU A 10 -6.64 -1.11 38.10
N ALA A 11 -6.33 0.11 38.51
CA ALA A 11 -5.94 1.23 37.69
C ALA A 11 -4.60 0.95 36.99
N GLY A 12 -4.56 1.22 35.68
CA GLY A 12 -3.32 1.34 34.93
C GLY A 12 -2.61 2.64 35.27
N THR A 13 -1.37 2.53 35.71
CA THR A 13 -0.44 3.65 35.85
C THR A 13 0.18 3.94 34.48
N HIS A 14 -0.01 5.15 33.94
CA HIS A 14 0.80 5.65 32.82
C HIS A 14 1.63 6.85 33.30
N TYR A 15 2.93 6.77 33.00
CA TYR A 15 3.96 7.73 33.36
C TYR A 15 3.92 8.97 32.46
N GLY A 16 3.77 10.13 33.08
CA GLY A 16 4.60 11.34 32.95
C GLY A 16 4.86 11.98 31.58
N ILE A 17 4.26 13.17 31.38
CA ILE A 17 4.92 14.32 30.74
C ILE A 17 4.61 15.57 31.60
N LYS A 18 5.66 16.29 32.04
CA LYS A 18 5.57 17.50 32.89
C LYS A 18 5.61 18.79 32.05
N GLY A 19 4.76 19.73 32.43
CA GLY A 19 4.79 21.17 32.10
C GLY A 19 3.76 21.53 31.01
N ASN A 20 2.73 22.36 31.22
CA ASN A 20 2.63 23.53 32.09
C ASN A 20 1.14 23.84 32.42
N LYS A 21 0.82 23.90 33.72
CA LYS A 21 -0.35 24.47 34.45
C LYS A 21 -1.80 24.28 33.94
N ILE A 22 -2.59 23.51 34.71
CA ILE A 22 -4.07 23.45 34.68
C ILE A 22 -4.62 24.13 35.95
N VAL A 23 -5.56 25.07 35.77
CA VAL A 23 -6.35 25.69 36.84
C VAL A 23 -7.64 24.88 37.07
N LYS A 24 -7.96 24.66 38.34
CA LYS A 24 -9.04 23.81 38.85
C LYS A 24 -10.41 24.48 38.64
N ASN A 25 -11.41 23.72 38.20
CA ASN A 25 -12.81 23.96 38.56
C ASN A 25 -13.56 22.64 38.80
N LYS A 26 -14.43 22.68 39.81
CA LYS A 26 -15.06 21.58 40.57
C LYS A 26 -16.42 21.21 39.95
N PRO A 27 -16.87 19.94 39.98
CA PRO A 27 -18.20 19.57 39.48
C PRO A 27 -19.27 19.70 40.56
N VAL A 28 -20.48 20.11 40.18
CA VAL A 28 -21.70 20.02 40.98
C VAL A 28 -22.76 19.29 40.16
N ALA A 29 -23.35 18.28 40.78
CA ALA A 29 -24.41 17.41 40.28
C ALA A 29 -25.80 18.03 40.50
N GLY A 30 -26.78 17.59 39.71
CA GLY A 30 -28.21 17.84 39.92
C GLY A 30 -29.07 17.05 38.93
N GLU A 31 -29.71 15.98 39.43
CA GLU A 31 -30.68 15.10 38.76
C GLU A 31 -32.09 15.71 38.73
N ALA A 32 -32.93 15.25 37.77
CA ALA A 32 -34.39 14.92 37.86
C ALA A 32 -35.09 15.20 36.51
N LYS A 33 -36.12 14.51 35.99
CA LYS A 33 -36.86 13.24 36.19
C LYS A 33 -38.00 13.25 35.14
N GLY A 34 -38.35 12.08 34.57
CA GLY A 34 -39.66 11.74 33.94
C GLY A 34 -40.02 12.44 32.61
N GLU A 35 -40.88 11.95 31.73
CA GLU A 35 -41.49 10.64 31.38
C GLU A 35 -42.29 10.92 30.08
N ILE A 36 -42.38 9.95 29.14
CA ILE A 36 -43.40 9.73 28.06
C ILE A 36 -43.95 10.94 27.25
N GLN A 37 -44.06 10.94 25.92
CA GLN A 37 -44.82 9.99 25.10
C GLN A 37 -44.65 10.30 23.58
N GLN A 38 -45.03 9.30 22.81
CA GLN A 38 -44.95 9.04 21.37
C GLN A 38 -45.85 9.95 20.50
N SER A 39 -45.41 10.37 19.29
CA SER A 39 -46.22 10.31 18.04
C SER A 39 -45.54 10.98 16.84
N GLY A 40 -45.35 10.22 15.76
CA GLY A 40 -45.89 10.55 14.44
C GLY A 40 -45.25 11.64 13.56
N LYS A 41 -44.92 11.21 12.33
CA LYS A 41 -45.22 11.88 11.04
C LYS A 41 -44.08 12.67 10.38
N ALA A 42 -43.52 12.08 9.30
CA ALA A 42 -42.92 12.79 8.17
C ALA A 42 -44.02 13.59 7.43
N PRO A 43 -43.70 14.70 6.73
CA PRO A 43 -43.27 14.55 5.33
C PRO A 43 -42.28 15.61 4.78
N GLU A 44 -41.61 15.19 3.71
CA GLU A 44 -41.27 15.85 2.44
C GLU A 44 -41.05 17.38 2.31
N THR A 45 -39.86 17.66 1.76
CA THR A 45 -39.57 18.40 0.51
C THR A 45 -40.29 19.72 0.22
N THR A 46 -39.51 20.81 0.10
CA THR A 46 -39.89 21.93 -0.77
C THR A 46 -38.68 22.44 -1.55
N ILE A 47 -38.94 22.55 -2.84
CA ILE A 47 -38.10 22.95 -3.96
C ILE A 47 -38.15 24.48 -4.05
N ASN A 48 -37.02 25.16 -4.27
CA ASN A 48 -37.02 26.53 -4.79
C ASN A 48 -36.03 26.67 -5.96
N LYS A 49 -36.59 26.95 -7.12
CA LYS A 49 -36.03 27.42 -8.41
C LYS A 49 -36.84 28.70 -8.70
N ALA A 50 -36.40 29.81 -9.27
CA ALA A 50 -35.18 30.35 -9.87
C ALA A 50 -35.35 31.88 -9.90
N THR A 51 -34.30 32.63 -10.24
CA THR A 51 -34.38 33.64 -11.33
C THR A 51 -32.98 34.08 -11.75
N ALA A 52 -32.80 34.23 -13.06
CA ALA A 52 -31.59 34.69 -13.74
C ALA A 52 -31.95 35.90 -14.60
N GLU A 53 -31.02 36.85 -14.75
CA GLU A 53 -30.80 37.74 -15.91
C GLU A 53 -29.63 38.74 -15.57
N LYS A 54 -28.88 39.38 -16.48
CA LYS A 54 -28.07 39.01 -17.66
C LYS A 54 -27.25 40.26 -18.07
N GLY A 55 -25.93 40.13 -18.33
CA GLY A 55 -25.10 40.99 -19.21
C GLY A 55 -24.49 42.30 -18.63
N ASN A 56 -23.37 42.88 -19.10
CA ASN A 56 -22.34 42.52 -20.09
C ASN A 56 -21.12 43.51 -20.01
N LYS A 57 -19.92 43.03 -20.42
CA LYS A 57 -18.77 43.71 -21.10
C LYS A 57 -17.68 44.52 -20.36
N SER A 58 -16.44 44.03 -20.59
CA SER A 58 -15.22 44.72 -21.09
C SER A 58 -14.22 45.40 -20.14
N SER A 59 -12.98 44.88 -20.06
CA SER A 59 -11.77 45.51 -20.65
C SER A 59 -10.48 44.66 -20.49
N GLN A 60 -9.66 44.59 -21.54
CA GLN A 60 -8.29 44.03 -21.60
C GLN A 60 -7.28 44.82 -20.74
N PHE A 61 -6.20 44.18 -20.29
CA PHE A 61 -4.77 44.51 -20.56
C PHE A 61 -3.85 43.67 -19.64
N GLY A 62 -2.75 43.12 -20.17
CA GLY A 62 -1.60 42.67 -19.37
C GLY A 62 -1.06 41.28 -19.72
N GLU A 63 0.01 41.26 -20.49
CA GLU A 63 0.71 40.12 -21.09
C GLU A 63 1.90 39.65 -20.21
N HIS A 64 2.31 38.39 -20.39
CA HIS A 64 3.59 37.75 -20.00
C HIS A 64 3.87 37.40 -18.52
N ALA A 65 3.83 36.11 -18.20
CA ALA A 65 4.99 35.39 -17.64
C ALA A 65 4.79 33.87 -17.74
N LYS A 66 5.77 33.21 -18.36
CA LYS A 66 5.88 31.76 -18.54
C LYS A 66 6.05 31.06 -17.19
N ASN A 67 5.21 30.07 -16.88
CA ASN A 67 5.54 28.99 -15.97
C ASN A 67 4.81 27.72 -16.43
N GLU A 68 5.49 26.91 -17.22
CA GLU A 68 5.05 25.56 -17.57
C GLU A 68 5.43 24.63 -16.42
N GLN A 69 4.69 24.72 -15.33
CA GLN A 69 4.56 23.63 -14.37
C GLN A 69 3.32 22.84 -14.77
N GLU A 70 3.52 21.89 -15.68
CA GLU A 70 2.48 20.94 -16.06
C GLU A 70 2.24 19.97 -14.89
N ILE A 71 1.35 20.37 -13.99
CA ILE A 71 0.60 19.46 -13.13
C ILE A 71 -0.38 18.72 -14.04
N LYS A 72 0.02 17.58 -14.61
CA LYS A 72 -0.95 16.62 -15.16
C LYS A 72 -1.46 15.72 -14.06
N ALA A 73 -2.38 16.25 -13.26
CA ALA A 73 -3.44 15.44 -12.69
C ALA A 73 -4.53 15.29 -13.77
N GLU A 74 -4.24 14.50 -14.81
CA GLU A 74 -5.24 14.17 -15.81
C GLU A 74 -6.04 12.94 -15.38
N LYS A 75 -7.33 13.20 -15.19
CA LYS A 75 -8.48 12.29 -15.28
C LYS A 75 -8.18 10.86 -15.69
N GLY A 76 -8.71 9.93 -14.89
CA GLY A 76 -8.78 8.50 -15.14
C GLY A 76 -9.05 8.17 -16.61
N THR A 77 -7.99 7.76 -17.27
CA THR A 77 -8.04 7.04 -18.53
C THR A 77 -7.39 5.71 -18.20
N THR A 78 -8.14 4.61 -18.35
CA THR A 78 -7.63 3.25 -18.22
C THR A 78 -6.68 2.99 -19.39
N ASP A 79 -5.49 3.58 -19.36
CA ASP A 79 -4.45 3.27 -20.33
C ASP A 79 -3.82 1.94 -19.90
N THR A 80 -4.51 0.85 -20.27
CA THR A 80 -4.03 -0.50 -20.03
C THR A 80 -2.90 -0.79 -21.02
N THR A 81 -1.74 -0.18 -20.77
CA THR A 81 -0.50 -0.53 -21.45
C THR A 81 -0.30 -2.03 -21.30
N LYS A 82 -0.11 -2.75 -22.41
CA LYS A 82 0.10 -4.20 -22.39
C LYS A 82 1.30 -4.52 -21.48
N PRO A 83 1.16 -5.43 -20.50
CA PRO A 83 2.26 -5.72 -19.59
C PRO A 83 3.43 -6.37 -20.34
N THR A 84 4.62 -5.87 -20.04
CA THR A 84 5.90 -6.46 -20.48
C THR A 84 6.39 -7.51 -19.49
N VAL A 85 6.00 -7.41 -18.23
CA VAL A 85 6.24 -8.39 -17.18
C VAL A 85 4.95 -8.66 -16.44
N THR A 86 4.68 -9.93 -16.14
CA THR A 86 3.57 -10.35 -15.27
C THR A 86 4.08 -11.40 -14.31
N ALA A 87 3.75 -11.26 -13.04
CA ALA A 87 3.99 -12.28 -12.02
C ALA A 87 2.65 -12.84 -11.55
N GLU A 88 2.48 -14.15 -11.66
CA GLU A 88 1.37 -14.88 -11.08
C GLU A 88 1.88 -15.68 -9.87
N LEU A 89 1.36 -15.39 -8.69
CA LEU A 89 1.66 -16.12 -7.46
C LEU A 89 0.49 -17.03 -7.11
N GLU A 90 0.77 -18.31 -6.91
CA GLU A 90 -0.15 -19.34 -6.43
C GLU A 90 0.25 -19.77 -5.01
N VAL A 91 -0.71 -19.77 -4.08
CA VAL A 91 -0.52 -20.19 -2.69
C VAL A 91 -1.85 -20.66 -2.09
N ASN A 92 -1.88 -21.87 -1.51
CA ASN A 92 -3.08 -22.42 -0.85
C ASN A 92 -4.37 -22.34 -1.70
N GLY A 93 -4.27 -22.50 -3.03
CA GLY A 93 -5.41 -22.38 -3.95
C GLY A 93 -5.78 -20.94 -4.34
N HIS A 94 -5.16 -19.92 -3.73
CA HIS A 94 -5.31 -18.52 -4.12
C HIS A 94 -4.32 -18.14 -5.22
N LYS A 95 -4.76 -17.27 -6.13
CA LYS A 95 -3.93 -16.67 -7.17
C LYS A 95 -3.88 -15.16 -7.03
N PHE A 96 -2.68 -14.60 -7.07
CA PHE A 96 -2.42 -13.16 -7.07
C PHE A 96 -1.63 -12.80 -8.33
N VAL A 97 -2.01 -11.71 -8.99
CA VAL A 97 -1.38 -11.28 -10.24
C VAL A 97 -0.93 -9.83 -10.10
N ASP A 98 0.28 -9.57 -10.57
CA ASP A 98 0.83 -8.21 -10.67
C ASP A 98 1.63 -8.06 -11.96
N THR A 99 1.88 -6.81 -12.36
CA THR A 99 2.53 -6.43 -13.63
C THR A 99 3.69 -5.47 -13.39
N ASN A 100 4.45 -5.15 -14.44
CA ASN A 100 5.41 -4.05 -14.42
C ASN A 100 4.71 -2.71 -14.13
N GLN A 101 5.43 -1.77 -13.51
CA GLN A 101 4.89 -0.52 -12.96
C GLN A 101 4.00 0.25 -13.93
N THR A 102 4.44 0.42 -15.18
CA THR A 102 3.71 1.19 -16.21
C THR A 102 2.45 0.49 -16.73
N ALA A 103 2.30 -0.81 -16.49
CA ALA A 103 1.12 -1.59 -16.86
C ALA A 103 0.27 -1.97 -15.64
N ARG A 104 0.61 -1.48 -14.44
CA ARG A 104 -0.16 -1.72 -13.22
C ARG A 104 -1.40 -0.83 -13.25
N PRO A 105 -2.61 -1.36 -12.97
CA PRO A 105 -3.81 -0.54 -12.82
C PRO A 105 -3.59 0.60 -11.82
N ILE A 106 -4.10 1.79 -12.14
CA ILE A 106 -3.86 3.03 -11.36
C ILE A 106 -4.30 2.87 -9.90
N ASP A 107 -5.40 2.15 -9.65
CA ASP A 107 -5.91 1.83 -8.31
C ASP A 107 -4.98 0.91 -7.50
N LYS A 108 -4.11 0.15 -8.18
CA LYS A 108 -3.11 -0.73 -7.56
C LYS A 108 -1.71 -0.10 -7.51
N ALA A 109 -1.43 0.90 -8.35
CA ALA A 109 -0.15 1.60 -8.42
C ALA A 109 0.00 2.68 -7.33
N ASN A 110 -0.25 2.32 -6.07
CA ASN A 110 -0.34 3.26 -4.96
C ASN A 110 1.03 3.61 -4.35
N ALA A 111 1.48 4.86 -4.52
CA ALA A 111 2.75 5.34 -3.96
C ALA A 111 2.73 5.47 -2.43
N ASN A 112 1.55 5.62 -1.83
CA ASN A 112 1.36 5.71 -0.38
C ASN A 112 1.29 4.33 0.29
N GLU A 113 1.14 3.27 -0.49
CA GLU A 113 1.17 1.90 0.03
C GLU A 113 2.60 1.38 0.01
N SER A 114 3.25 1.38 1.17
CA SER A 114 4.57 0.78 1.34
C SER A 114 4.52 -0.74 1.10
N THR A 115 5.55 -1.28 0.46
CA THR A 115 5.71 -2.75 0.38
C THR A 115 6.19 -3.32 1.71
N LEU A 116 6.13 -4.66 1.84
CA LEU A 116 6.70 -5.43 2.95
C LEU A 116 8.20 -5.16 3.22
N ILE A 117 8.93 -4.63 2.24
CA ILE A 117 10.38 -4.44 2.30
C ILE A 117 10.79 -2.97 2.24
N SER A 118 9.83 -2.04 2.27
CA SER A 118 10.03 -0.59 2.21
C SER A 118 11.16 -0.11 3.12
N GLU A 119 11.14 -0.45 4.41
CA GLU A 119 12.18 -0.06 5.38
C GLU A 119 13.58 -0.62 5.06
N LYS A 120 13.63 -1.82 4.48
CA LYS A 120 14.88 -2.42 4.02
C LYS A 120 15.42 -1.69 2.79
N ILE A 121 14.55 -1.27 1.88
CA ILE A 121 14.94 -0.48 0.71
C ILE A 121 15.45 0.89 1.17
N LYS A 122 14.74 1.60 2.04
CA LYS A 122 15.20 2.88 2.62
C LYS A 122 16.59 2.75 3.26
N SER A 123 16.81 1.69 4.04
CA SER A 123 18.11 1.41 4.64
C SER A 123 19.21 1.12 3.61
N LYS A 124 18.86 0.52 2.47
CA LYS A 124 19.79 0.24 1.36
C LYS A 124 20.12 1.52 0.59
N GLU A 125 19.14 2.37 0.36
CA GLU A 125 19.31 3.70 -0.26
C GLU A 125 20.21 4.60 0.60
N GLN A 126 19.96 4.69 1.91
CA GLN A 126 20.80 5.47 2.82
C GLN A 126 22.26 5.01 2.75
N LYS A 127 22.52 3.70 2.81
CA LYS A 127 23.87 3.14 2.68
C LYS A 127 24.56 3.44 1.35
N LEU A 128 23.79 3.66 0.28
CA LEU A 128 24.32 4.07 -1.01
C LEU A 128 24.64 5.57 -1.01
N MET A 129 23.77 6.40 -0.44
CA MET A 129 24.00 7.84 -0.24
C MET A 129 25.25 8.09 0.63
N ASP A 130 25.40 7.36 1.73
CA ASP A 130 26.58 7.45 2.61
C ASP A 130 27.90 7.11 1.89
N LYS A 131 27.82 6.36 0.78
CA LYS A 131 28.94 5.98 -0.07
C LYS A 131 29.08 6.85 -1.33
N GLY A 132 28.28 7.91 -1.44
CA GLY A 132 28.24 8.79 -2.61
C GLY A 132 27.72 8.12 -3.89
N LYS A 133 26.96 7.02 -3.80
CA LYS A 133 26.45 6.25 -4.94
C LYS A 133 24.97 6.54 -5.19
N THR A 134 24.67 7.66 -5.84
CA THR A 134 23.28 8.14 -6.01
C THR A 134 22.68 7.90 -7.40
N ASP A 135 23.47 7.46 -8.38
CA ASP A 135 23.06 7.39 -9.80
C ASP A 135 21.85 6.47 -10.09
N ASN A 136 21.54 5.54 -9.18
CA ASN A 136 20.47 4.55 -9.34
C ASN A 136 19.39 4.68 -8.26
N LEU A 137 19.26 5.88 -7.66
CA LEU A 137 18.21 6.19 -6.71
C LEU A 137 17.03 6.89 -7.40
N PRO A 138 15.78 6.68 -6.95
CA PRO A 138 15.38 5.73 -5.91
C PRO A 138 15.47 4.27 -6.38
N LEU A 139 15.69 3.37 -5.43
CA LEU A 139 15.64 1.93 -5.69
C LEU A 139 14.19 1.47 -5.88
N PRO A 140 13.95 0.43 -6.70
CA PRO A 140 12.60 -0.11 -6.88
C PRO A 140 12.11 -0.79 -5.59
N ASN A 141 10.83 -1.20 -5.61
CA ASN A 141 10.21 -2.06 -4.59
C ASN A 141 9.95 -1.42 -3.22
N SER A 142 10.04 -0.10 -3.08
CA SER A 142 9.74 0.58 -1.80
C SER A 142 8.24 0.81 -1.56
N ASN A 143 7.44 0.99 -2.62
CA ASN A 143 5.98 1.15 -2.54
C ASN A 143 5.27 0.44 -3.71
N MET A 144 3.95 0.32 -3.67
CA MET A 144 3.18 -0.38 -4.70
C MET A 144 3.13 0.36 -6.05
N SER A 145 3.47 1.65 -6.12
CA SER A 145 3.66 2.34 -7.40
C SER A 145 4.94 1.88 -8.10
N ASN A 146 6.06 1.80 -7.37
CA ASN A 146 7.36 1.44 -7.95
C ASN A 146 7.73 -0.06 -7.83
N ALA A 147 6.88 -0.88 -7.20
CA ALA A 147 7.12 -2.31 -7.02
C ALA A 147 7.20 -3.06 -8.34
N HIS A 148 8.16 -3.97 -8.44
CA HIS A 148 8.18 -4.97 -9.50
C HIS A 148 7.13 -6.05 -9.23
N ALA A 149 6.71 -6.72 -10.30
CA ALA A 149 5.59 -7.64 -10.29
C ALA A 149 5.71 -8.73 -9.22
N GLU A 150 6.91 -9.31 -9.02
CA GLU A 150 7.12 -10.37 -8.04
C GLU A 150 6.91 -9.88 -6.60
N ILE A 151 7.39 -8.67 -6.30
CA ILE A 151 7.23 -8.07 -4.97
C ILE A 151 5.77 -7.70 -4.72
N GLY A 152 5.11 -7.13 -5.72
CA GLY A 152 3.70 -6.79 -5.63
C GLY A 152 2.81 -8.04 -5.42
N ALA A 153 3.08 -9.15 -6.11
CA ALA A 153 2.35 -10.40 -5.91
C ALA A 153 2.55 -10.99 -4.49
N ILE A 154 3.77 -10.99 -3.96
CA ILE A 154 4.04 -11.44 -2.57
C ILE A 154 3.34 -10.52 -1.57
N HIS A 155 3.37 -9.19 -1.79
CA HIS A 155 2.69 -8.21 -0.94
C HIS A 155 1.18 -8.43 -0.91
N GLN A 156 0.55 -8.68 -2.06
CA GLN A 156 -0.86 -9.04 -2.16
C GLN A 156 -1.20 -10.32 -1.38
N ALA A 157 -0.38 -11.38 -1.53
CA ALA A 157 -0.56 -12.64 -0.80
C ALA A 157 -0.41 -12.46 0.73
N HIS A 158 0.51 -11.61 1.16
CA HIS A 158 0.65 -11.26 2.58
C HIS A 158 -0.55 -10.48 3.10
N LYS A 159 -1.03 -9.47 2.37
CA LYS A 159 -2.22 -8.69 2.75
C LYS A 159 -3.47 -9.58 2.88
N ALA A 160 -3.56 -10.61 2.05
CA ALA A 160 -4.62 -11.61 2.14
C ALA A 160 -4.44 -12.60 3.31
N GLY A 161 -3.33 -12.55 4.05
CA GLY A 161 -3.05 -13.41 5.19
C GLY A 161 -2.65 -14.86 4.85
N VAL A 162 -2.49 -15.19 3.56
CA VAL A 162 -2.28 -16.58 3.10
C VAL A 162 -0.81 -16.94 2.88
N ALA A 163 0.12 -15.97 2.97
CA ALA A 163 1.54 -16.22 2.75
C ALA A 163 2.25 -16.89 3.93
N LYS A 164 1.76 -16.69 5.17
CA LYS A 164 2.42 -17.15 6.40
C LYS A 164 2.50 -18.67 6.44
N GLY A 165 3.70 -19.21 6.62
CA GLY A 165 3.98 -20.64 6.69
C GLY A 165 3.79 -21.40 5.37
N ALA A 166 3.49 -20.69 4.27
CA ALA A 166 3.11 -21.29 3.01
C ALA A 166 4.29 -21.38 2.03
N ASP A 167 4.17 -22.31 1.09
CA ASP A 167 5.07 -22.45 -0.05
C ASP A 167 4.53 -21.59 -1.20
N LEU A 168 5.25 -20.51 -1.57
CA LEU A 168 4.83 -19.59 -2.62
C LEU A 168 5.36 -20.06 -3.98
N LYS A 169 4.48 -20.22 -4.97
CA LYS A 169 4.87 -20.53 -6.34
C LYS A 169 4.60 -19.32 -7.22
N ILE A 170 5.64 -18.74 -7.81
CA ILE A 170 5.55 -17.56 -8.68
C ILE A 170 5.90 -17.98 -10.11
N THR A 171 5.08 -17.57 -11.07
CA THR A 171 5.38 -17.67 -12.50
C THR A 171 5.56 -16.27 -13.05
N VAL A 172 6.77 -15.95 -13.51
CA VAL A 172 7.14 -14.68 -14.12
C VAL A 172 7.16 -14.85 -15.64
N LYS A 173 6.37 -14.03 -16.33
CA LYS A 173 6.27 -13.98 -17.79
C LYS A 173 6.91 -12.70 -18.32
N GLY A 174 7.50 -12.78 -19.50
CA GLY A 174 8.03 -11.64 -20.26
C GLY A 174 9.54 -11.40 -20.09
N LYS A 175 10.06 -11.49 -18.86
CA LYS A 175 11.49 -11.31 -18.53
C LYS A 175 11.95 -12.25 -17.41
N ASP A 176 13.27 -12.35 -17.23
CA ASP A 176 13.90 -13.01 -16.07
C ASP A 176 13.72 -12.14 -14.80
N VAL A 177 13.93 -12.75 -13.64
CA VAL A 177 13.97 -12.04 -12.35
C VAL A 177 15.18 -11.10 -12.33
N CYS A 178 14.91 -9.79 -12.23
CA CYS A 178 15.98 -8.80 -12.28
C CYS A 178 16.88 -8.83 -11.03
N ASN A 179 18.08 -8.25 -11.14
CA ASN A 179 19.09 -8.29 -10.07
C ASN A 179 18.61 -7.68 -8.74
N TYR A 180 17.78 -6.64 -8.78
CA TYR A 180 17.16 -6.08 -7.57
C TYR A 180 16.20 -7.10 -6.92
N CYS A 181 15.29 -7.66 -7.72
CA CYS A 181 14.29 -8.62 -7.26
C CYS A 181 14.89 -9.88 -6.63
N ARG A 182 16.07 -10.35 -7.08
CA ARG A 182 16.70 -11.56 -6.50
C ARG A 182 16.96 -11.45 -4.98
N SER A 183 17.40 -10.30 -4.49
CA SER A 183 17.56 -10.08 -3.04
C SER A 183 16.26 -9.67 -2.35
N ASP A 184 15.42 -8.94 -3.07
CA ASP A 184 14.23 -8.32 -2.52
C ASP A 184 13.12 -9.35 -2.32
N ILE A 185 12.99 -10.34 -3.20
CA ILE A 185 12.07 -11.47 -3.05
C ILE A 185 12.37 -12.28 -1.79
N VAL A 186 13.64 -12.56 -1.50
CA VAL A 186 14.05 -13.22 -0.23
C VAL A 186 13.61 -12.39 0.97
N SER A 187 13.72 -11.06 0.86
CA SER A 187 13.36 -10.15 1.94
C SER A 187 11.84 -10.07 2.12
N ALA A 188 11.09 -10.05 1.01
CA ALA A 188 9.64 -10.03 1.00
C ALA A 188 9.05 -11.34 1.52
N ALA A 189 9.62 -12.48 1.11
CA ALA A 189 9.22 -13.80 1.60
C ALA A 189 9.44 -13.93 3.12
N LYS A 190 10.59 -13.46 3.62
CA LYS A 190 10.88 -13.42 5.07
C LYS A 190 9.91 -12.51 5.81
N ALA A 191 9.67 -11.30 5.31
CA ALA A 191 8.72 -10.36 5.91
C ALA A 191 7.28 -10.93 5.90
N ALA A 192 6.92 -11.68 4.85
CA ALA A 192 5.64 -12.36 4.75
C ALA A 192 5.52 -13.63 5.60
N ASN A 193 6.60 -14.04 6.29
CA ASN A 193 6.70 -15.30 7.01
C ASN A 193 6.43 -16.54 6.14
N ALA A 194 6.78 -16.49 4.85
CA ALA A 194 6.64 -17.63 3.95
C ALA A 194 7.64 -18.74 4.29
N LYS A 195 7.25 -19.98 4.04
CA LYS A 195 8.11 -21.17 4.22
C LYS A 195 9.11 -21.31 3.08
N SER A 196 8.66 -21.11 1.84
CA SER A 196 9.51 -21.16 0.66
C SER A 196 8.98 -20.26 -0.47
N VAL A 197 9.83 -19.99 -1.46
CA VAL A 197 9.46 -19.37 -2.73
C VAL A 197 10.12 -20.15 -3.86
N THR A 198 9.30 -20.64 -4.79
CA THR A 198 9.73 -21.18 -6.08
C THR A 198 9.30 -20.22 -7.18
N ILE A 199 10.22 -19.84 -8.05
CA ILE A 199 9.95 -18.93 -9.18
C ILE A 199 10.24 -19.65 -10.48
N HIS A 200 9.29 -19.70 -11.39
CA HIS A 200 9.49 -20.07 -12.78
C HIS A 200 9.52 -18.80 -13.62
N ALA A 201 10.64 -18.52 -14.25
CA ALA A 201 10.84 -17.37 -15.11
C ALA A 201 11.34 -17.82 -16.50
N VAL A 202 11.51 -16.87 -17.40
CA VAL A 202 12.08 -17.10 -18.73
C VAL A 202 13.26 -16.15 -18.92
N ASP A 203 14.39 -16.69 -19.36
CA ASP A 203 15.55 -15.87 -19.69
C ASP A 203 15.23 -14.90 -20.84
N GLU A 204 15.53 -13.62 -20.66
CA GLU A 204 15.13 -12.58 -21.61
C GLU A 204 15.82 -12.74 -22.98
N VAL A 205 17.05 -13.28 -23.01
CA VAL A 205 17.85 -13.42 -24.24
C VAL A 205 17.61 -14.77 -24.89
N THR A 206 17.81 -15.85 -24.15
CA THR A 206 17.76 -17.23 -24.68
C THR A 206 16.33 -17.78 -24.77
N LYS A 207 15.36 -17.15 -24.12
CA LYS A 207 13.97 -17.61 -23.97
C LYS A 207 13.83 -18.99 -23.30
N LEU A 208 14.89 -19.46 -22.64
CA LEU A 208 14.88 -20.73 -21.92
C LEU A 208 14.24 -20.57 -20.54
N PRO A 209 13.52 -21.60 -20.03
CA PRO A 209 12.99 -21.58 -18.68
C PRO A 209 14.09 -21.51 -17.63
N LYS A 210 13.91 -20.62 -16.65
CA LYS A 210 14.72 -20.52 -15.45
C LYS A 210 13.88 -20.85 -14.23
N THR A 211 14.47 -21.54 -13.27
CA THR A 211 13.81 -21.80 -11.99
C THR A 211 14.69 -21.30 -10.86
N TYR A 212 14.09 -20.53 -9.97
CA TYR A 212 14.72 -20.05 -8.76
C TYR A 212 14.02 -20.63 -7.54
N TYR A 213 14.79 -20.88 -6.49
CA TYR A 213 14.30 -21.42 -5.24
C TYR A 213 14.94 -20.74 -4.03
N TRP A 214 14.11 -20.50 -3.02
CA TRP A 214 14.51 -20.07 -1.70
C TRP A 214 13.62 -20.74 -0.65
N GLU A 215 14.19 -21.11 0.49
CA GLU A 215 13.46 -21.61 1.65
C GLU A 215 13.92 -20.90 2.91
N SER A 216 13.06 -20.92 3.94
CA SER A 216 13.40 -20.35 5.24
C SER A 216 14.72 -20.92 5.76
N GLY A 217 15.61 -20.03 6.24
CA GLY A 217 16.99 -20.35 6.60
C GLY A 217 18.02 -20.04 5.51
N MET A 218 17.62 -19.97 4.23
CA MET A 218 18.55 -19.58 3.16
C MET A 218 18.85 -18.07 3.17
N LYS A 219 20.11 -17.73 2.83
CA LYS A 219 20.55 -16.33 2.71
C LYS A 219 20.17 -15.67 1.38
N LYS A 220 20.09 -16.45 0.30
CA LYS A 220 19.89 -15.96 -1.07
C LYS A 220 19.00 -16.89 -1.88
N LEU A 221 18.34 -16.33 -2.88
CA LEU A 221 17.66 -17.05 -3.94
C LEU A 221 18.70 -17.82 -4.77
N ARG A 222 18.44 -19.10 -5.06
CA ARG A 222 19.33 -19.95 -5.87
C ARG A 222 18.67 -20.27 -7.21
N GLU A 223 19.45 -20.21 -8.27
CA GLU A 223 19.03 -20.73 -9.58
C GLU A 223 19.23 -22.24 -9.62
N VAL A 224 18.20 -22.98 -10.02
CA VAL A 224 18.26 -24.42 -10.27
C VAL A 224 18.76 -24.62 -11.69
N LYS A 225 20.02 -25.05 -11.81
CA LYS A 225 20.60 -25.42 -13.11
C LYS A 225 20.08 -26.80 -13.49
N LYS A 226 19.37 -26.91 -14.61
CA LYS A 226 19.13 -28.20 -15.23
C LYS A 226 20.45 -28.69 -15.82
N LYS A 227 20.85 -29.91 -15.45
CA LYS A 227 21.96 -30.64 -16.07
C LYS A 227 21.52 -31.19 -17.42
#